data_AF-A0A8J4GP53-F1
#
_entry.id   AF-A0A8J4GP53-F1
#
_cell.length_a   1.000
_cell.length_b   1.000
_cell.length_c   1.000
_cell.angle_alpha   90.00
_cell.angle_beta   90.00
_cell.angle_gamma   90.00
#
_symmetry.space_group_name_H-M   'P 1'
#
loop_
_entity.id
_entity.type
_entity.pdbx_description
1 polymer ?
#
loop_
_entity_poly.entity_id
_entity_poly.type
_entity_poly.pdbx_seq_one_letter_code
_entity_poly.pdbx_strand_id
1 'polypeptide(L)'
;MWIIVTVGAQLQRGLLCLGYVKRRYCKLRRHMPQSPWFILGTGARIGGRSVQEAIEHFVLPLYGTLTAKMITGGREDADVRMLGSGRPFILELQGALRGHPPPETLRCLEQHMRDSNCGVTVQGLTACGPASLDAIKAAEEHKEKTYRALCWAETPPEEEDLQALVAMGRLEVAQDTPVRVLHRRAAKVGICCCCWVLS
;
A
#
# COMPACT_ATOMS: atom_id res chain seq x y z
N MET A 1 -50.08 -20.52 27.54
CA MET A 1 -49.37 -19.38 28.16
C MET A 1 -47.91 -19.51 27.79
N TRP A 2 -47.45 -18.75 26.80
CA TRP A 2 -46.08 -18.85 26.27
C TRP A 2 -45.24 -17.73 26.88
N ILE A 3 -44.20 -18.10 27.63
CA ILE A 3 -43.23 -17.15 28.18
C ILE A 3 -42.14 -16.98 27.14
N ILE A 4 -42.13 -15.83 26.47
CA ILE A 4 -41.01 -15.39 25.64
C ILE A 4 -39.96 -14.81 26.58
N VAL A 5 -38.84 -15.52 26.75
CA VAL A 5 -37.67 -14.99 27.46
C VAL A 5 -36.85 -14.19 26.45
N THR A 6 -37.05 -12.87 26.45
CA THR A 6 -36.20 -11.95 25.70
C THR A 6 -34.89 -11.79 26.46
N VAL A 7 -33.82 -12.44 26.00
CA VAL A 7 -32.47 -12.17 26.50
C VAL A 7 -32.04 -10.82 25.92
N GLY A 8 -32.32 -9.75 26.67
CA GLY A 8 -31.79 -8.42 26.38
C GLY A 8 -30.29 -8.43 26.57
N ALA A 9 -29.53 -8.66 25.49
CA ALA A 9 -28.11 -8.33 25.47
C ALA A 9 -27.98 -6.81 25.53
N GLN A 10 -27.75 -6.26 26.72
CA GLN A 10 -27.22 -4.91 26.85
C GLN A 10 -25.84 -4.91 26.18
N LEU A 11 -25.79 -4.44 24.93
CA LEU A 11 -24.55 -4.08 24.27
C LEU A 11 -23.99 -2.88 25.05
N GLN A 12 -23.20 -3.15 26.10
CA GLN A 12 -22.31 -2.14 26.64
C GLN A 12 -21.48 -1.68 25.44
N ARG A 13 -21.69 -0.44 25.00
CA ARG A 13 -20.81 0.28 24.08
C ARG A 13 -19.48 0.51 24.81
N GLY A 14 -18.74 -0.58 25.03
CA GLY A 14 -17.34 -0.54 25.39
C GLY A 14 -16.63 0.19 24.27
N LEU A 15 -15.90 1.23 24.67
CA LEU A 15 -15.04 2.07 23.85
C LEU A 15 -14.46 1.24 22.68
N LEU A 16 -14.99 1.43 21.47
CA LEU A 16 -14.46 0.78 20.26
C LEU A 16 -13.00 1.22 20.15
N CYS A 17 -12.09 0.30 20.44
CA CYS A 17 -10.67 0.56 20.38
C CYS A 17 -10.35 0.83 18.90
N LEU A 18 -10.09 2.10 18.55
CA LEU A 18 -9.56 2.45 17.23
C LEU A 18 -8.16 1.83 17.13
N GLY A 19 -8.10 0.61 16.60
CA GLY A 19 -6.86 -0.09 16.37
C GLY A 19 -6.24 0.43 15.08
N TYR A 20 -5.01 0.93 15.15
CA TYR A 20 -4.21 1.18 13.95
C TYR A 20 -3.01 0.24 13.94
N VAL A 21 -2.71 -0.29 12.76
CA VAL A 21 -1.49 -1.05 12.51
C VAL A 21 -0.70 -0.32 11.43
N LYS A 22 0.57 0.00 11.71
CA LYS A 22 1.47 0.59 10.71
C LYS A 22 2.62 -0.33 10.40
N ARG A 23 3.17 -0.20 9.18
CA ARG A 23 4.53 -0.59 8.76
C ARG A 23 4.72 -0.44 7.26
N ARG A 24 5.49 -1.30 6.60
CA ARG A 24 5.77 -1.30 5.18
C ARG A 24 5.31 -2.61 4.53
N TYR A 25 4.74 -2.50 3.34
CA TYR A 25 4.40 -3.66 2.51
C TYR A 25 5.32 -3.75 1.28
N CYS A 26 5.60 -4.96 0.84
CA CYS A 26 6.16 -5.26 -0.47
C CYS A 26 5.08 -5.91 -1.34
N LYS A 27 4.96 -5.45 -2.58
CA LYS A 27 4.04 -5.98 -3.59
C LYS A 27 4.87 -6.74 -4.62
N LEU A 28 4.74 -8.05 -4.62
CA LEU A 28 5.56 -8.98 -5.39
C LEU A 28 4.96 -9.29 -6.78
N ARG A 29 3.63 -9.18 -6.90
CA ARG A 29 2.89 -9.48 -8.14
C ARG A 29 2.62 -8.22 -8.96
N ARG A 30 2.69 -8.35 -10.28
CA ARG A 30 2.14 -7.37 -11.23
C ARG A 30 0.64 -7.60 -11.41
N HIS A 31 -0.06 -6.61 -11.98
CA HIS A 31 -1.51 -6.58 -12.19
C HIS A 31 -2.35 -6.71 -10.90
N MET A 32 -1.80 -6.26 -9.77
CA MET A 32 -2.48 -6.21 -8.48
C MET A 32 -2.70 -4.73 -8.08
N PRO A 33 -3.93 -4.23 -7.97
CA PRO A 33 -4.16 -2.84 -7.58
C PRO A 33 -3.78 -2.62 -6.10
N GLN A 34 -3.50 -1.37 -5.71
CA GLN A 34 -3.15 -1.05 -4.32
C GLN A 34 -4.39 -1.16 -3.40
N SER A 35 -5.50 -0.55 -3.80
CA SER A 35 -6.80 -0.64 -3.14
C SER A 35 -7.82 -1.35 -4.04
N PRO A 36 -8.95 -1.85 -3.49
CA PRO A 36 -10.03 -2.41 -4.30
C PRO A 36 -10.46 -1.42 -5.38
N TRP A 37 -10.51 -1.89 -6.63
CA TRP A 37 -10.80 -1.04 -7.78
C TRP A 37 -12.11 -1.48 -8.43
N PHE A 38 -13.06 -0.54 -8.50
CA PHE A 38 -14.39 -0.75 -9.07
C PHE A 38 -14.69 0.32 -10.12
N ILE A 39 -15.46 -0.05 -11.14
CA ILE A 39 -16.00 0.87 -12.14
C ILE A 39 -17.11 1.69 -11.49
N LEU A 40 -16.99 3.02 -11.58
CA LEU A 40 -18.04 3.93 -11.13
C LEU A 40 -19.30 3.74 -11.99
N GLY A 41 -20.46 3.58 -11.35
CA GLY A 41 -21.74 3.35 -12.03
C GLY A 41 -22.15 1.88 -12.06
N THR A 42 -21.32 1.00 -12.61
CA THR A 42 -21.65 -0.45 -12.68
C THR A 42 -21.28 -1.22 -11.43
N GLY A 43 -20.31 -0.73 -10.64
CA GLY A 43 -19.79 -1.45 -9.48
C GLY A 43 -18.94 -2.68 -9.85
N ALA A 44 -18.70 -2.93 -11.14
CA ALA A 44 -17.91 -4.06 -11.59
C ALA A 44 -16.46 -3.92 -11.14
N ARG A 45 -15.88 -5.01 -10.64
CA ARG A 45 -14.48 -5.04 -10.18
C ARG A 45 -13.51 -4.95 -11.35
N ILE A 46 -12.49 -4.11 -11.20
CA ILE A 46 -11.36 -4.02 -12.13
C ILE A 46 -10.13 -4.68 -11.50
N GLY A 47 -9.55 -5.63 -12.23
CA GLY A 47 -8.40 -6.40 -11.77
C GLY A 47 -8.77 -7.40 -10.67
N GLY A 48 -7.74 -8.04 -10.14
CA GLY A 48 -7.88 -9.06 -9.10
C GLY A 48 -7.90 -8.49 -7.68
N ARG A 49 -7.48 -9.35 -6.75
CA ARG A 49 -7.23 -8.99 -5.35
C ARG A 49 -6.26 -7.82 -5.23
N SER A 50 -6.59 -6.84 -4.40
CA SER A 50 -5.72 -5.70 -4.11
C SER A 50 -4.71 -5.97 -3.00
N VAL A 51 -3.72 -5.08 -2.85
CA VAL A 51 -2.77 -5.11 -1.73
C VAL A 51 -3.49 -4.98 -0.39
N GLN A 52 -4.46 -4.06 -0.30
CA GLN A 52 -5.29 -3.88 0.88
C GLN A 52 -6.01 -5.17 1.27
N GLU A 53 -6.73 -5.82 0.35
CA GLU A 53 -7.46 -7.07 0.62
C GLU A 53 -6.50 -8.24 0.95
N ALA A 54 -5.27 -8.22 0.43
CA ALA A 54 -4.24 -9.18 0.79
C ALA A 54 -3.87 -9.05 2.27
N ILE A 55 -3.61 -7.83 2.74
CA ILE A 55 -3.25 -7.54 4.13
C ILE A 55 -4.43 -7.78 5.07
N GLU A 56 -5.62 -7.26 4.72
CA GLU A 56 -6.84 -7.36 5.53
C GLU A 56 -7.21 -8.80 5.85
N HIS A 57 -7.09 -9.72 4.90
CA HIS A 57 -7.39 -11.13 5.11
C HIS A 57 -6.63 -11.77 6.27
N PHE A 58 -5.40 -11.35 6.52
CA PHE A 58 -4.60 -11.84 7.64
C PHE A 58 -4.86 -11.01 8.91
N VAL A 59 -4.96 -9.69 8.77
CA VAL A 59 -5.01 -8.78 9.92
C VAL A 59 -6.41 -8.74 10.56
N LEU A 60 -7.48 -8.64 9.78
CA LEU A 60 -8.83 -8.45 10.32
C LEU A 60 -9.28 -9.57 11.29
N PRO A 61 -9.04 -10.87 11.01
CA PRO A 61 -9.41 -11.94 11.95
C PRO A 61 -8.70 -11.85 13.30
N LEU A 62 -7.48 -11.30 13.33
CA LEU A 62 -6.69 -11.16 14.55
C LEU A 62 -7.31 -10.12 15.50
N TYR A 63 -7.85 -9.03 14.95
CA TYR A 63 -8.50 -7.96 15.71
C TYR A 63 -10.03 -8.15 15.85
N GLY A 64 -10.59 -9.17 15.23
CA GLY A 64 -12.03 -9.43 15.24
C GLY A 64 -12.86 -8.32 14.60
N THR A 65 -12.36 -7.72 13.52
CA THR A 65 -13.08 -6.71 12.73
C THR A 65 -13.39 -7.26 11.32
N LEU A 66 -14.34 -6.63 10.61
CA LEU A 66 -14.71 -6.97 9.25
C LEU A 66 -14.19 -5.99 8.20
N THR A 67 -13.79 -4.78 8.61
CA THR A 67 -13.42 -3.73 7.65
C THR A 67 -12.26 -2.89 8.17
N ALA A 68 -11.47 -2.40 7.24
CA ALA A 68 -10.43 -1.43 7.53
C ALA A 68 -10.26 -0.44 6.39
N LYS A 69 -9.55 0.64 6.69
CA LYS A 69 -9.13 1.64 5.71
C LYS A 69 -7.62 1.63 5.62
N MET A 70 -7.11 1.36 4.42
CA MET A 70 -5.67 1.44 4.17
C MET A 70 -5.28 2.86 3.74
N ILE A 71 -4.27 3.40 4.40
CA ILE A 71 -3.68 4.72 4.14
C ILE A 71 -2.21 4.50 3.84
N THR A 72 -1.73 4.99 2.69
CA THR A 72 -0.37 4.71 2.21
C THR A 72 0.41 6.00 1.97
N GLY A 73 1.73 5.95 2.15
CA GLY A 73 2.63 7.02 1.71
C GLY A 73 2.87 6.90 0.20
N GLY A 74 1.92 7.35 -0.61
CA GLY A 74 1.89 7.24 -2.06
C GLY A 74 1.30 5.95 -2.63
N ARG A 75 1.33 5.83 -3.97
CA ARG A 75 0.72 4.76 -4.75
C ARG A 75 1.62 4.31 -5.90
N GLU A 76 1.58 3.02 -6.21
CA GLU A 76 2.10 2.42 -7.44
C GLU A 76 0.97 1.95 -8.37
N ASP A 77 1.27 1.83 -9.65
CA ASP A 77 0.35 1.26 -10.63
C ASP A 77 0.22 -0.26 -10.49
N ALA A 78 -0.87 -0.81 -11.03
CA ALA A 78 -1.24 -2.21 -10.81
C ALA A 78 -0.17 -3.18 -11.34
N ASP A 79 0.47 -2.85 -12.45
CA ASP A 79 1.55 -3.58 -13.11
C ASP A 79 2.95 -3.34 -12.50
N VAL A 80 3.10 -2.41 -11.55
CA VAL A 80 4.36 -2.11 -10.87
C VAL A 80 4.52 -2.94 -9.59
N ARG A 81 5.71 -3.51 -9.37
CA ARG A 81 6.08 -4.17 -8.11
C ARG A 81 6.63 -3.16 -7.10
N MET A 82 6.39 -3.40 -5.81
CA MET A 82 7.01 -2.65 -4.71
C MET A 82 7.96 -3.57 -3.95
N LEU A 83 9.26 -3.31 -4.05
CA LEU A 83 10.32 -4.17 -3.53
C LEU A 83 11.18 -3.41 -2.50
N GLY A 84 12.32 -4.01 -2.13
CA GLY A 84 13.27 -3.43 -1.19
C GLY A 84 12.67 -3.32 0.21
N SER A 85 12.76 -2.14 0.81
CA SER A 85 12.21 -1.90 2.15
C SER A 85 10.68 -1.79 2.19
N GLY A 86 10.02 -1.69 1.02
CA GLY A 86 8.57 -1.60 0.90
C GLY A 86 7.98 -0.21 1.10
N ARG A 87 6.67 -0.08 0.85
CA ARG A 87 5.93 1.18 0.99
C ARG A 87 5.29 1.29 2.36
N PRO A 88 5.44 2.42 3.08
CA PRO A 88 4.76 2.63 4.35
C PRO A 88 3.23 2.69 4.18
N PHE A 89 2.53 2.02 5.08
CA PHE A 89 1.07 2.02 5.18
C PHE A 89 0.62 2.02 6.65
N ILE A 90 -0.61 2.50 6.85
CA ILE A 90 -1.43 2.33 8.04
C ILE A 90 -2.71 1.63 7.64
N LEU A 91 -3.11 0.66 8.44
CA LEU A 91 -4.43 0.04 8.37
C LEU A 91 -5.24 0.52 9.59
N GLU A 92 -6.24 1.34 9.33
CA GLU A 92 -7.20 1.82 10.33
C GLU A 92 -8.34 0.81 10.45
N LEU A 93 -8.41 0.12 11.58
CA LEU A 93 -9.38 -0.94 11.85
C LEU A 93 -10.70 -0.34 12.34
N GLN A 94 -11.81 -0.73 11.71
CA GLN A 94 -13.12 -0.22 12.07
C GLN A 94 -13.80 -1.17 13.07
N GLY A 95 -14.02 -0.70 14.29
CA GLY A 95 -14.72 -1.46 15.33
C GLY A 95 -14.04 -2.78 15.72
N ALA A 96 -12.74 -2.73 16.04
CA ALA A 96 -12.02 -3.88 16.54
C ALA A 96 -12.63 -4.41 17.84
N LEU A 97 -12.94 -5.72 17.86
CA LEU A 97 -13.51 -6.41 19.03
C LEU A 97 -12.42 -6.93 19.98
N ARG A 98 -11.17 -7.01 19.51
CA ARG A 98 -10.02 -7.48 20.27
C ARG A 98 -8.97 -6.38 20.36
N GLY A 99 -8.28 -6.35 21.50
CA GLY A 99 -7.16 -5.45 21.74
C GLY A 99 -5.96 -5.78 20.84
N HIS A 100 -4.92 -4.94 20.92
CA HIS A 100 -3.73 -5.14 20.14
C HIS A 100 -3.00 -6.43 20.56
N PRO A 101 -2.70 -7.35 19.62
CA PRO A 101 -2.04 -8.61 19.91
C PRO A 101 -0.58 -8.41 20.34
N PRO A 102 0.02 -9.37 21.03
CA PRO A 102 1.44 -9.32 21.36
C PRO A 102 2.35 -9.29 20.12
N PRO A 103 3.56 -8.70 20.19
CA PRO A 103 4.48 -8.58 19.06
C PRO A 103 4.84 -9.91 18.38
N GLU A 104 4.93 -11.01 19.13
CA GLU A 104 5.19 -12.34 18.61
C GLU A 104 4.07 -12.86 17.72
N THR A 105 2.82 -12.56 18.04
CA THR A 105 1.67 -12.94 17.22
C THR A 105 1.70 -12.20 15.88
N LEU A 106 2.09 -10.93 15.91
CA LEU A 106 2.28 -10.13 14.70
C LEU A 106 3.42 -10.66 13.82
N ARG A 107 4.55 -11.08 14.42
CA ARG A 107 5.64 -11.72 13.68
C ARG A 107 5.21 -13.05 13.05
N CYS A 108 4.43 -13.86 13.76
CA CYS A 108 3.86 -15.09 13.19
C CYS A 108 2.93 -14.78 12.00
N LEU A 109 2.12 -13.72 12.09
CA LEU A 109 1.26 -13.28 10.99
C LEU A 109 2.07 -12.81 9.78
N GLU A 110 3.14 -12.02 9.98
CA GLU A 110 4.07 -11.61 8.92
C GLU A 110 4.67 -12.81 8.18
N GLN A 111 5.09 -13.83 8.94
CA GLN A 111 5.65 -15.06 8.39
C GLN A 111 4.59 -15.88 7.65
N HIS A 112 3.40 -16.06 8.24
CA HIS A 112 2.30 -16.76 7.59
C HIS A 112 1.88 -16.08 6.27
N MET A 113 1.82 -14.75 6.25
CA MET A 113 1.53 -13.99 5.03
C MET A 113 2.61 -14.20 3.96
N ARG A 114 3.88 -14.24 4.35
CA ARG A 114 5.00 -14.54 3.45
C ARG A 114 4.88 -15.94 2.84
N ASP A 115 4.55 -16.93 3.65
CA ASP A 115 4.46 -18.33 3.22
C ASP A 115 3.20 -18.61 2.38
N SER A 116 2.14 -17.83 2.57
CA SER A 116 0.90 -17.93 1.78
C SER A 116 1.08 -17.63 0.28
N ASN A 117 2.20 -17.00 -0.10
CA ASN A 117 2.47 -16.52 -1.45
C ASN A 117 1.33 -15.66 -2.03
N CYS A 118 0.60 -14.90 -1.19
CA CYS A 118 -0.54 -14.07 -1.63
C CYS A 118 -0.16 -12.88 -2.52
N GLY A 119 1.14 -12.70 -2.81
CA GLY A 119 1.67 -11.63 -3.66
C GLY A 119 2.01 -10.33 -2.92
N VAL A 120 1.79 -10.29 -1.61
CA VAL A 120 2.14 -9.18 -0.74
C VAL A 120 2.87 -9.74 0.49
N THR A 121 3.84 -9.00 0.99
CA THR A 121 4.43 -9.26 2.31
C THR A 121 4.43 -7.98 3.13
N VAL A 122 4.35 -8.12 4.45
CA VAL A 122 4.45 -7.02 5.40
C VAL A 122 5.59 -7.30 6.36
N GLN A 123 6.24 -6.25 6.85
CA GLN A 123 7.44 -6.38 7.70
C GLN A 123 7.45 -5.39 8.84
N GLY A 124 7.59 -5.94 10.04
CA GLY A 124 7.12 -5.32 11.25
C GLY A 124 5.62 -5.13 11.14
N LEU A 125 4.87 -5.35 12.19
CA LEU A 125 3.54 -4.79 12.36
C LEU A 125 3.59 -4.22 13.76
N THR A 126 2.97 -3.07 13.96
CA THR A 126 2.97 -2.45 15.28
C THR A 126 1.74 -1.58 15.44
N ALA A 127 1.26 -1.52 16.67
CA ALA A 127 0.24 -0.57 17.08
C ALA A 127 0.69 0.83 16.71
N CYS A 128 -0.24 1.64 16.26
CA CYS A 128 -0.03 3.07 16.20
C CYS A 128 -1.28 3.84 16.61
N GLY A 129 -1.11 5.14 16.79
CA GLY A 129 -2.21 6.07 17.02
C GLY A 129 -2.36 7.06 15.86
N PRO A 130 -3.35 7.97 15.96
CA PRO A 130 -3.65 8.97 14.93
C PRO A 130 -2.45 9.81 14.50
N ALA A 131 -1.52 10.14 15.40
CA ALA A 131 -0.30 10.88 15.08
C ALA A 131 0.59 10.22 14.01
N SER A 132 0.49 8.89 13.83
CA SER A 132 1.22 8.20 12.76
C SER A 132 0.63 8.46 11.37
N LEU A 133 -0.64 8.87 11.26
CA LEU A 133 -1.28 9.23 10.00
C LEU A 133 -0.62 10.46 9.38
N ASP A 134 -0.40 11.49 10.20
CA ASP A 134 0.23 12.73 9.76
C ASP A 134 1.68 12.50 9.36
N ALA A 135 2.38 11.64 10.10
CA ALA A 135 3.75 11.24 9.77
C ALA A 135 3.86 10.52 8.40
N ILE A 136 2.88 9.70 8.01
CA ILE A 136 2.90 9.06 6.68
C ILE A 136 2.67 10.09 5.56
N LYS A 137 1.76 11.04 5.76
CA LYS A 137 1.46 12.08 4.77
C LYS A 137 2.63 13.03 4.58
N ALA A 138 3.19 13.56 5.67
CA ALA A 138 4.36 14.45 5.63
C ALA A 138 5.57 13.76 4.99
N ALA A 139 5.73 12.46 5.24
CA ALA A 139 6.79 11.68 4.66
C ALA A 139 6.64 11.39 3.16
N GLU A 140 5.47 11.63 2.55
CA GLU A 140 5.26 11.43 1.11
C GLU A 140 5.88 12.55 0.27
N GLU A 141 5.88 13.78 0.78
CA GLU A 141 6.26 14.98 0.02
C GLU A 141 7.78 15.11 -0.20
N HIS A 142 8.59 14.54 0.70
CA HIS A 142 10.05 14.78 0.72
C HIS A 142 10.91 13.54 0.43
N LYS A 143 10.30 12.41 0.02
CA LYS A 143 11.06 11.16 -0.16
C LYS A 143 11.53 10.95 -1.59
N GLU A 144 12.83 10.74 -1.70
CA GLU A 144 13.46 10.11 -2.86
C GLU A 144 12.88 8.71 -3.06
N LYS A 145 12.70 8.35 -4.34
CA LYS A 145 12.15 7.06 -4.76
C LYS A 145 13.14 6.42 -5.72
N THR A 146 13.52 5.18 -5.43
CA THR A 146 14.41 4.38 -6.28
C THR A 146 13.57 3.42 -7.10
N TYR A 147 13.86 3.33 -8.39
CA TYR A 147 13.18 2.46 -9.33
C TYR A 147 14.18 1.58 -10.06
N ARG A 148 13.73 0.39 -10.50
CA ARG A 148 14.42 -0.43 -11.48
C ARG A 148 13.47 -0.69 -12.63
N ALA A 149 13.87 -0.29 -13.82
CA ALA A 149 13.09 -0.44 -15.05
C ALA A 149 13.84 -1.36 -16.02
N LEU A 150 13.07 -2.17 -16.75
CA LEU A 150 13.57 -2.83 -17.96
C LEU A 150 13.21 -1.92 -19.12
N CYS A 151 14.22 -1.36 -19.77
CA CYS A 151 14.06 -0.47 -20.91
C CYS A 151 14.29 -1.25 -22.20
N TRP A 152 13.46 -1.00 -23.20
CA TRP A 152 13.65 -1.50 -24.56
C TRP A 152 14.00 -0.30 -25.46
N ALA A 153 14.96 -0.50 -26.35
CA ALA A 153 15.32 0.43 -27.40
C ALA A 153 15.36 -0.33 -28.72
N GLU A 154 14.93 0.32 -29.81
CA GLU A 154 14.96 -0.26 -31.15
C GLU A 154 16.39 -0.58 -31.58
N THR A 155 17.31 0.36 -31.33
CA THR A 155 18.75 0.16 -31.45
C THR A 155 19.32 -0.11 -30.06
N PRO A 156 20.01 -1.25 -29.83
CA PRO A 156 20.68 -1.51 -28.57
C PRO A 156 21.73 -0.42 -28.28
N PRO A 157 21.77 0.14 -27.06
CA PRO A 157 22.80 1.10 -26.68
C PRO A 157 24.17 0.42 -26.61
N GLU A 158 25.21 1.16 -26.98
CA GLU A 158 26.60 0.74 -26.77
C GLU A 158 27.01 1.00 -25.31
N GLU A 159 28.15 0.44 -24.87
CA GLU A 159 28.63 0.60 -23.50
C GLU A 159 28.93 2.07 -23.18
N GLU A 160 29.44 2.81 -24.18
CA GLU A 160 29.71 4.24 -24.11
C GLU A 160 28.44 5.06 -23.84
N ASP A 161 27.30 4.68 -24.43
CA ASP A 161 26.00 5.32 -24.19
C ASP A 161 25.56 5.12 -22.74
N LEU A 162 25.73 3.91 -22.22
CA LEU A 162 25.37 3.56 -20.85
C LEU A 162 26.26 4.29 -19.82
N GLN A 163 27.55 4.43 -20.11
CA GLN A 163 28.48 5.19 -19.27
C GLN A 163 28.15 6.69 -19.28
N ALA A 164 27.83 7.26 -20.45
CA ALA A 164 27.37 8.64 -20.56
C ALA A 164 26.07 8.88 -19.76
N LEU A 165 25.14 7.93 -19.80
CA LEU A 165 23.90 7.97 -19.01
C LEU A 165 24.15 8.04 -17.50
N VAL A 166 25.09 7.26 -16.98
CA VAL A 166 25.48 7.31 -15.56
C VAL A 166 26.22 8.60 -15.23
N ALA A 167 27.12 9.03 -16.10
CA ALA A 167 27.94 10.22 -15.91
C ALA A 167 27.12 11.52 -15.89
N MET A 168 25.93 11.56 -16.50
CA MET A 168 25.02 12.70 -16.43
C MET A 168 24.62 13.07 -14.99
N GLY A 169 24.65 12.13 -14.05
CA GLY A 169 24.34 12.39 -12.65
C GLY A 169 22.90 12.91 -12.47
N ARG A 170 22.75 14.04 -11.76
CA ARG A 170 21.44 14.65 -11.48
C ARG A 170 20.92 15.36 -12.71
N LEU A 171 19.86 14.80 -13.30
CA LEU A 171 19.11 15.36 -14.42
C LEU A 171 17.83 16.04 -13.92
N GLU A 172 17.62 17.29 -14.29
CA GLU A 172 16.33 17.95 -14.17
C GLU A 172 15.49 17.70 -15.41
N VAL A 173 14.31 17.12 -15.22
CA VAL A 173 13.38 16.78 -16.28
C VAL A 173 12.11 17.61 -16.11
N ALA A 174 11.78 18.40 -17.14
CA ALA A 174 10.47 19.02 -17.26
C ALA A 174 9.49 17.98 -17.80
N GLN A 175 8.56 17.54 -16.95
CA GLN A 175 7.61 16.50 -17.27
C GLN A 175 6.19 17.07 -17.33
N ASP A 176 5.57 16.94 -18.50
CA ASP A 176 4.14 17.19 -18.66
C ASP A 176 3.32 16.16 -17.87
N THR A 177 2.10 16.55 -17.52
CA THR A 177 1.14 15.63 -16.92
C THR A 177 0.87 14.47 -17.89
N PRO A 178 1.16 13.20 -17.52
CA PRO A 178 1.06 12.09 -18.46
C PRO A 178 -0.35 11.95 -19.04
N VAL A 179 -0.46 11.72 -20.35
CA VAL A 179 -1.75 11.64 -21.07
C VAL A 179 -2.75 10.71 -20.38
N ARG A 180 -2.26 9.54 -19.94
CA ARG A 180 -3.08 8.53 -19.25
C ARG A 180 -3.76 9.01 -17.97
N VAL A 181 -3.32 10.11 -17.35
CA VAL A 181 -3.93 10.66 -16.13
C VAL A 181 -4.68 11.98 -16.36
N LEU A 182 -4.64 12.55 -17.57
CA LEU A 182 -5.31 13.83 -17.88
C LEU A 182 -6.83 13.80 -17.64
N HIS A 183 -7.46 12.64 -17.81
CA HIS A 183 -8.88 12.48 -17.50
C HIS A 183 -9.25 12.66 -16.01
N ARG A 184 -8.25 12.71 -15.11
CA ARG A 184 -8.44 12.92 -13.65
C ARG A 184 -7.69 14.12 -13.10
N ARG A 185 -6.79 14.73 -13.88
CA ARG A 185 -5.88 15.78 -13.41
C ARG A 185 -5.77 16.88 -14.45
N ALA A 186 -5.73 18.12 -13.98
CA ALA A 186 -5.45 19.27 -14.83
C ALA A 186 -4.04 19.17 -15.45
N ALA A 187 -3.90 19.65 -16.68
CA ALA A 187 -2.63 19.69 -17.37
C ALA A 187 -1.68 20.70 -16.69
N LYS A 188 -0.48 20.24 -16.37
CA LYS A 188 0.60 21.05 -15.78
C LYS A 188 1.96 20.45 -16.14
N VAL A 189 2.96 21.30 -16.26
CA VAL A 189 4.38 20.91 -16.30
C VAL A 189 4.97 20.90 -14.89
N GLY A 190 5.58 19.79 -14.49
CA GLY A 190 6.32 19.67 -13.23
C GLY A 190 7.81 19.43 -13.50
N ILE A 191 8.67 19.94 -12.61
CA ILE A 191 10.10 19.64 -12.64
C ILE A 191 10.35 18.47 -11.69
N CYS A 192 11.01 17.42 -12.17
CA CYS A 192 11.52 16.33 -11.34
C CYS A 192 13.04 16.18 -11.51
N CYS A 193 13.70 15.72 -10.45
CA CYS A 193 15.12 15.40 -10.49
C CYS A 193 15.28 13.88 -10.50
N CYS A 194 16.09 13.36 -11.42
CA CYS A 194 16.40 11.94 -11.54
C CYS A 194 17.90 11.73 -11.63
N CYS A 195 18.37 10.60 -11.10
CA CYS A 195 19.75 10.13 -11.28
C CYS A 195 19.69 8.69 -11.80
N TRP A 196 20.61 8.33 -12.69
CA TRP A 196 20.69 6.99 -13.25
C TRP A 196 21.79 6.17 -12.58
N VAL A 197 21.51 4.88 -12.37
CA VAL A 197 22.48 3.90 -11.88
C VAL A 197 22.27 2.62 -12.68
N LEU A 198 23.34 2.05 -13.24
CA LEU A 198 23.30 0.76 -13.92
C LEU A 198 23.28 -0.38 -12.88
N SER A 199 22.46 -1.42 -13.11
CA SER A 199 22.17 -2.49 -12.14
C SER A 199 21.98 -3.86 -12.75
#